data_AF-A0A2E7UH50-F1
#
_entry.id   AF-A0A2E7UH50-F1
#
_cell.length_a   1.000
_cell.length_b   1.000
_cell.length_c   1.000
_cell.angle_alpha   90.00
_cell.angle_beta   90.00
_cell.angle_gamma   90.00
#
_symmetry.space_group_name_H-M   'P 1'
#
loop_
_entity.id
_entity.type
_entity.pdbx_description
1 polymer ?
#
loop_
_entity_poly.entity_id
_entity_poly.type
_entity_poly.pdbx_seq_one_letter_code
_entity_poly.pdbx_strand_id
1 'polypeptide(L)'
;MTKDDGNLSGEQRLKARRRRFYRYLAIAFVVSMVVGMLSGGLAAFYEDGAVPLWIPLVVCVAVALAFAWFTYDYFRRVDELDRMDNLWAHLIGFYGGLIVFGVWYFLAELDLAAKPSAVATVAIMAGLTFVAYGLRKLGLR
;
A
#
# COMPACT_ATOMS: atom_id res chain seq x y z
N MET A 1 12.70 -20.52 14.23
CA MET A 1 13.51 -21.56 13.56
C MET A 1 12.87 -22.88 13.89
N THR A 2 12.26 -23.55 12.93
CA THR A 2 11.77 -24.92 13.12
C THR A 2 12.96 -25.87 13.07
N LYS A 3 12.87 -27.01 13.74
CA LYS A 3 13.96 -27.98 13.98
C LYS A 3 14.69 -28.45 12.70
N ASP A 4 14.06 -28.30 11.53
CA ASP A 4 14.60 -28.67 10.21
C ASP A 4 15.47 -27.58 9.53
N ASP A 5 15.51 -26.35 10.05
CA ASP A 5 16.25 -25.25 9.42
C ASP A 5 17.79 -25.46 9.48
N GLY A 6 18.27 -26.33 10.38
CA GLY A 6 19.68 -26.64 10.61
C GLY A 6 20.36 -27.41 9.46
N ASN A 7 19.60 -28.22 8.71
CA ASN A 7 20.12 -29.13 7.69
C ASN A 7 19.99 -28.62 6.23
N LEU A 8 19.43 -27.43 6.03
CA LEU A 8 19.22 -26.86 4.69
C LEU A 8 20.46 -26.14 4.18
N SER A 9 20.79 -26.33 2.90
CA SER A 9 21.84 -25.55 2.23
C SER A 9 21.49 -24.04 2.21
N GLY A 10 22.50 -23.17 2.08
CA GLY A 10 22.28 -21.72 2.03
C GLY A 10 21.27 -21.28 0.96
N GLU A 11 21.28 -21.93 -0.21
CA GLU A 11 20.34 -21.68 -1.29
C GLU A 11 18.90 -22.11 -0.93
N GLN A 12 18.75 -23.25 -0.27
CA GLN A 12 17.44 -23.74 0.20
C GLN A 12 16.85 -22.81 1.26
N ARG A 13 17.67 -22.30 2.19
CA ARG A 13 17.25 -21.30 3.18
C ARG A 13 16.74 -20.01 2.51
N LEU A 14 17.42 -19.56 1.46
CA LEU A 14 17.06 -18.34 0.73
C LEU A 14 15.74 -18.53 -0.06
N LYS A 15 15.58 -19.66 -0.76
CA LYS A 15 14.30 -20.03 -1.42
C LYS A 15 13.15 -20.12 -0.41
N ALA A 16 13.37 -20.73 0.75
CA ALA A 16 12.36 -20.84 1.80
C ALA A 16 11.98 -19.47 2.41
N ARG A 17 12.95 -18.58 2.64
CA ARG A 17 12.70 -17.19 3.08
C ARG A 17 11.86 -16.44 2.06
N ARG A 18 12.24 -16.51 0.77
CA ARG A 18 11.54 -15.84 -0.33
C ARG A 18 10.10 -16.33 -0.49
N ARG A 19 9.87 -17.65 -0.43
CA ARG A 19 8.52 -18.23 -0.49
C ARG A 19 7.65 -17.79 0.69
N ARG A 20 8.21 -17.75 1.91
CA ARG A 20 7.50 -17.23 3.10
C ARG A 20 7.11 -15.77 2.94
N PHE A 21 8.00 -14.95 2.38
CA PHE A 21 7.72 -13.55 2.10
C PHE A 21 6.58 -13.35 1.09
N TYR A 22 6.62 -14.04 -0.07
CA TYR A 22 5.54 -13.92 -1.05
C TYR A 22 4.21 -14.48 -0.53
N ARG A 23 4.24 -15.56 0.25
CA ARG A 23 3.03 -16.06 0.91
C ARG A 23 2.45 -15.03 1.87
N TYR A 24 3.30 -14.37 2.67
CA TYR A 24 2.88 -13.28 3.56
C TYR A 24 2.21 -12.14 2.77
N LEU A 25 2.82 -11.70 1.66
CA LEU A 25 2.24 -10.67 0.80
C LEU A 25 0.92 -11.08 0.18
N ALA A 26 0.81 -12.31 -0.33
CA ALA A 26 -0.42 -12.82 -0.93
C ALA A 26 -1.56 -12.87 0.10
N ILE A 27 -1.29 -13.32 1.32
CA ILE A 27 -2.29 -13.33 2.40
C ILE A 27 -2.71 -11.90 2.75
N ALA A 28 -1.76 -10.99 2.94
CA ALA A 28 -2.07 -9.60 3.24
C ALA A 28 -2.92 -8.94 2.14
N PHE A 29 -2.62 -9.21 0.88
CA PHE A 29 -3.40 -8.72 -0.25
C PHE A 29 -4.85 -9.23 -0.23
N VAL A 30 -5.04 -10.54 -0.02
CA VAL A 30 -6.38 -11.14 0.09
C VAL A 30 -7.15 -10.55 1.27
N VAL A 31 -6.52 -10.40 2.43
CA VAL A 31 -7.13 -9.79 3.61
C VAL A 31 -7.57 -8.35 3.32
N SER A 32 -6.69 -7.53 2.74
CA SER A 32 -7.02 -6.14 2.38
C SER A 32 -8.16 -6.06 1.37
N MET A 33 -8.22 -6.97 0.40
CA MET A 33 -9.31 -7.04 -0.58
C MET A 33 -10.65 -7.36 0.10
N VAL A 34 -10.68 -8.33 1.01
CA VAL A 34 -11.87 -8.68 1.79
C VAL A 34 -12.30 -7.52 2.67
N VAL A 35 -11.37 -6.87 3.38
CA VAL A 35 -11.66 -5.70 4.22
C VAL A 35 -12.24 -4.56 3.40
N GLY A 36 -11.68 -4.27 2.21
CA GLY A 36 -12.22 -3.26 1.29
C GLY A 36 -13.62 -3.56 0.77
N MET A 37 -13.94 -4.84 0.53
CA MET A 37 -15.29 -5.25 0.16
C MET A 37 -16.27 -5.06 1.31
N LEU A 38 -15.86 -5.45 2.53
CA LEU A 38 -16.68 -5.29 3.74
C LEU A 38 -16.90 -3.82 4.10
N SER A 39 -15.94 -2.93 3.84
CA SER A 39 -16.11 -1.50 4.12
C SER A 39 -17.19 -0.86 3.23
N GLY A 40 -17.38 -1.34 2.00
CA GLY A 40 -18.50 -0.92 1.16
C GLY A 40 -19.87 -1.32 1.74
N GLY A 41 -19.98 -2.54 2.27
CA GLY A 41 -21.19 -2.99 2.97
C GLY A 41 -21.47 -2.19 4.25
N LEU A 42 -20.43 -1.87 5.02
CA LEU A 42 -20.55 -1.04 6.22
C LEU A 42 -21.04 0.39 5.90
N ALA A 43 -20.58 0.97 4.77
CA ALA A 43 -21.06 2.27 4.32
C ALA A 43 -22.56 2.25 4.02
N ALA A 44 -23.04 1.23 3.30
CA ALA A 44 -24.47 1.07 3.01
C ALA A 44 -25.31 0.95 4.30
N PHE A 45 -24.87 0.13 5.26
CA PHE A 45 -25.59 -0.01 6.54
C PHE A 45 -25.59 1.27 7.39
N TYR A 46 -24.56 2.10 7.27
CA TYR A 46 -24.53 3.41 7.92
C TYR A 46 -25.50 4.39 7.24
N GLU A 47 -25.53 4.42 5.91
CA GLU A 47 -26.47 5.25 5.13
C GLU A 47 -27.94 4.87 5.40
N ASP A 48 -28.22 3.57 5.58
CA ASP A 48 -29.54 3.05 5.96
C ASP A 48 -29.89 3.30 7.45
N GLY A 49 -28.98 3.88 8.24
CA GLY A 49 -29.17 4.15 9.66
C GLY A 49 -29.16 2.91 10.56
N ALA A 50 -28.81 1.73 10.02
CA ALA A 50 -28.74 0.48 10.77
C ALA A 50 -27.55 0.44 11.75
N VAL A 51 -26.55 1.28 11.53
CA VAL A 51 -25.29 1.29 12.29
C VAL A 51 -24.96 2.71 12.78
N PRO A 52 -24.66 2.91 14.08
CA PRO A 52 -24.25 4.22 14.61
C PRO A 52 -22.86 4.66 14.12
N LEU A 53 -22.65 5.99 14.05
CA LEU A 53 -21.43 6.64 13.54
C LEU A 53 -20.11 6.15 14.16
N TRP A 54 -20.12 5.76 15.44
CA TRP A 54 -18.89 5.33 16.12
C TRP A 54 -18.31 4.04 15.52
N ILE A 55 -19.12 3.18 14.90
CA ILE A 55 -18.65 1.92 14.31
C ILE A 55 -17.74 2.18 13.09
N PRO A 56 -18.16 2.94 12.06
CA PRO A 56 -17.28 3.35 10.96
C PRO A 56 -15.98 4.01 11.45
N LEU A 57 -16.05 4.86 12.47
CA LEU A 57 -14.86 5.53 13.02
C LEU A 57 -13.87 4.53 13.66
N VAL A 58 -14.36 3.58 14.45
CA VAL A 58 -13.54 2.51 15.03
C VAL A 58 -12.90 1.66 13.93
N VAL A 59 -13.65 1.35 12.87
CA VAL A 59 -13.12 0.61 11.71
C VAL A 59 -12.01 1.38 11.02
N CYS A 60 -12.18 2.69 10.80
CA CYS A 60 -11.13 3.55 10.22
C CYS A 60 -9.84 3.53 11.07
N VAL A 61 -9.96 3.64 12.40
CA VAL A 61 -8.82 3.57 13.32
C VAL A 61 -8.16 2.19 13.26
N ALA A 62 -8.94 1.11 13.28
CA ALA A 62 -8.42 -0.24 13.20
C ALA A 62 -7.67 -0.49 11.88
N VAL A 63 -8.21 0.00 10.76
CA VAL A 63 -7.57 -0.08 9.44
C VAL A 63 -6.26 0.71 9.43
N ALA A 64 -6.24 1.93 9.95
CA ALA A 64 -5.03 2.73 10.04
C ALA A 64 -3.93 2.04 10.87
N LEU A 65 -4.29 1.47 12.03
CA LEU A 65 -3.36 0.70 12.87
C LEU A 65 -2.86 -0.57 12.17
N ALA A 66 -3.74 -1.27 11.45
CA ALA A 66 -3.36 -2.46 10.67
C ALA A 66 -2.37 -2.11 9.55
N PHE A 67 -2.58 -1.00 8.83
CA PHE A 67 -1.64 -0.50 7.83
C PHE A 67 -0.30 -0.08 8.43
N ALA A 68 -0.31 0.62 9.57
CA ALA A 68 0.92 1.02 10.26
C ALA A 68 1.73 -0.21 10.71
N TRP A 69 1.06 -1.18 11.33
CA TRP A 69 1.68 -2.44 11.75
C TRP A 69 2.19 -3.25 10.56
N PHE A 70 1.40 -3.40 9.50
CA PHE A 70 1.80 -4.12 8.29
C PHE A 70 3.02 -3.49 7.64
N THR A 71 3.06 -2.16 7.56
CA THR A 71 4.19 -1.40 7.02
C THR A 71 5.46 -1.67 7.83
N TYR A 72 5.35 -1.59 9.17
CA TYR A 72 6.46 -1.90 10.07
C TYR A 72 6.97 -3.34 9.91
N ASP A 73 6.07 -4.33 9.93
CA ASP A 73 6.44 -5.75 9.80
C ASP A 73 6.99 -6.08 8.41
N TYR A 74 6.46 -5.45 7.36
CA TYR A 74 6.98 -5.56 5.99
C TYR A 74 8.44 -5.09 5.90
N PHE A 75 8.74 -3.88 6.38
CA PHE A 75 10.10 -3.33 6.31
C PHE A 75 11.12 -4.06 7.19
N ARG A 76 10.69 -4.92 8.12
CA ARG A 76 11.57 -5.83 8.88
C ARG A 76 11.95 -7.09 8.10
N ARG A 77 11.22 -7.44 7.04
CA ARG A 77 11.41 -8.66 6.25
C ARG A 77 12.23 -8.44 4.97
N VAL A 78 12.25 -7.20 4.48
CA VAL A 78 12.86 -6.77 3.23
C VAL A 78 14.35 -6.44 3.42
N ASP A 79 15.17 -6.78 2.44
CA ASP A 79 16.63 -6.51 2.46
C ASP A 79 16.92 -5.02 2.19
N GLU A 80 18.12 -4.55 2.54
CA GLU A 80 18.48 -3.12 2.49
C GLU A 80 18.36 -2.51 1.08
N LEU A 81 18.74 -3.26 0.05
CA LEU A 81 18.66 -2.80 -1.34
C LEU A 81 17.20 -2.59 -1.79
N ASP A 82 16.33 -3.55 -1.47
CA ASP A 82 14.90 -3.41 -1.73
C ASP A 82 14.27 -2.30 -0.86
N ARG A 83 14.79 -2.05 0.35
CA ARG A 83 14.38 -0.90 1.17
C ARG A 83 14.74 0.42 0.52
N MET A 84 15.94 0.56 -0.05
CA MET A 84 16.34 1.76 -0.78
C MET A 84 15.47 2.00 -2.01
N ASP A 85 15.17 0.95 -2.78
CA ASP A 85 14.29 1.06 -3.94
C ASP A 85 12.86 1.44 -3.55
N ASN A 86 12.34 0.89 -2.46
CA ASN A 86 11.06 1.28 -1.89
C ASN A 86 11.04 2.74 -1.43
N LEU A 87 12.13 3.21 -0.79
CA LEU A 87 12.23 4.60 -0.34
C LEU A 87 12.17 5.57 -1.53
N TRP A 88 12.95 5.30 -2.58
CA TRP A 88 12.93 6.12 -3.80
C TRP A 88 11.59 6.08 -4.51
N ALA A 89 10.98 4.90 -4.63
CA ALA A 89 9.68 4.76 -5.28
C ALA A 89 8.56 5.49 -4.52
N HIS A 90 8.56 5.44 -3.18
CA HIS A 90 7.63 6.21 -2.38
C HIS A 90 7.90 7.71 -2.44
N LEU A 91 9.17 8.13 -2.45
CA LEU A 91 9.54 9.53 -2.60
C LEU A 91 9.00 10.11 -3.93
N ILE A 92 9.24 9.40 -5.04
CA ILE A 92 8.78 9.79 -6.37
C ILE A 92 7.25 9.81 -6.43
N GLY A 93 6.58 8.78 -5.93
CA GLY A 93 5.11 8.75 -5.94
C GLY A 93 4.49 9.84 -5.07
N PHE A 94 5.08 10.13 -3.91
CA PHE A 94 4.62 11.20 -3.02
C PHE A 94 4.78 12.58 -3.66
N TYR A 95 5.98 12.93 -4.10
CA TYR A 95 6.22 14.23 -4.73
C TYR A 95 5.52 14.37 -6.08
N GLY A 96 5.53 13.33 -6.91
CA GLY A 96 4.83 13.34 -8.18
C GLY A 96 3.32 13.50 -7.99
N GLY A 97 2.73 12.84 -7.01
CA GLY A 97 1.33 13.05 -6.64
C GLY A 97 1.04 14.47 -6.13
N LEU A 98 1.93 15.03 -5.30
CA LEU A 98 1.81 16.40 -4.80
C LEU A 98 1.86 17.42 -5.96
N ILE A 99 2.80 17.24 -6.90
CA ILE A 99 2.94 18.09 -8.08
C ILE A 99 1.70 17.98 -8.95
N VAL A 100 1.25 16.77 -9.27
CA VAL A 100 0.06 16.57 -10.12
C VAL A 100 -1.18 17.14 -9.45
N PHE A 101 -1.38 16.91 -8.15
CA PHE A 101 -2.47 17.52 -7.40
C PHE A 101 -2.38 19.05 -7.42
N GLY A 102 -1.20 19.63 -7.15
CA GLY A 102 -1.01 21.09 -7.12
C GLY A 102 -1.29 21.75 -8.47
N VAL A 103 -0.78 21.16 -9.57
CA VAL A 103 -1.04 21.64 -10.93
C VAL A 103 -2.52 21.51 -11.29
N TRP A 104 -3.13 20.34 -11.01
CA TRP A 104 -4.54 20.11 -11.29
C TRP A 104 -5.43 21.06 -10.47
N TYR A 105 -5.14 21.24 -9.18
CA TYR A 105 -5.83 22.19 -8.33
C TYR A 105 -5.74 23.62 -8.88
N PHE A 106 -4.55 24.08 -9.26
CA PHE A 106 -4.35 25.39 -9.86
C PHE A 106 -5.14 25.58 -11.16
N LEU A 107 -5.14 24.58 -12.05
CA LEU A 107 -5.93 24.63 -13.28
C LEU A 107 -7.44 24.66 -13.00
N ALA A 108 -7.89 23.98 -11.94
CA ALA A 108 -9.29 24.02 -11.53
C ALA A 108 -9.71 25.40 -10.98
N GLU A 109 -8.83 26.11 -10.26
CA GLU A 109 -9.07 27.49 -9.80
C GLU A 109 -9.14 28.50 -10.96
N LEU A 110 -8.57 28.17 -12.12
CA LEU A 110 -8.69 28.95 -13.35
C LEU A 110 -9.90 28.57 -14.22
N ASP A 111 -10.77 27.69 -13.73
CA ASP A 111 -11.89 27.09 -14.48
C ASP A 111 -11.45 26.35 -15.76
N LEU A 112 -10.17 25.92 -15.84
CA LEU A 112 -9.62 25.17 -16.97
C LEU A 112 -9.75 23.65 -16.80
N ALA A 113 -10.01 23.17 -15.59
CA ALA A 113 -10.15 21.75 -15.28
C ALA A 113 -11.20 21.51 -14.18
N ALA A 114 -11.70 20.28 -14.07
CA ALA A 114 -12.53 19.88 -12.94
C ALA A 114 -11.71 19.82 -11.64
N LYS A 115 -12.39 19.93 -10.48
CA LYS A 115 -11.71 19.80 -9.18
C LYS A 115 -11.07 18.41 -9.01
N PRO A 116 -9.86 18.32 -8.42
CA PRO A 116 -9.19 17.04 -8.20
C PRO A 116 -10.04 16.09 -7.33
N SER A 117 -10.13 14.82 -7.74
CA SER A 117 -10.73 13.76 -6.94
C SER A 117 -9.70 13.11 -6.03
N ALA A 118 -10.04 12.89 -4.76
CA ALA A 118 -9.18 12.18 -3.81
C ALA A 118 -8.77 10.79 -4.32
N VAL A 119 -9.70 10.06 -4.93
CA VAL A 119 -9.44 8.73 -5.50
C VAL A 119 -8.46 8.82 -6.67
N ALA A 120 -8.64 9.82 -7.55
CA ALA A 120 -7.74 10.02 -8.69
C ALA A 120 -6.32 10.39 -8.23
N THR A 121 -6.20 11.28 -7.24
CA THR A 121 -4.90 11.67 -6.66
C THR A 121 -4.18 10.46 -6.05
N VAL A 122 -4.87 9.64 -5.25
CA VAL A 122 -4.29 8.42 -4.67
C VAL A 122 -3.90 7.43 -5.76
N ALA A 123 -4.71 7.27 -6.81
CA ALA A 123 -4.39 6.39 -7.94
C ALA A 123 -3.14 6.85 -8.70
N ILE A 124 -2.97 8.16 -8.91
CA ILE A 124 -1.79 8.75 -9.54
C ILE A 124 -0.56 8.52 -8.67
N MET A 125 -0.64 8.78 -7.36
CA MET A 125 0.45 8.53 -6.40
C MET A 125 0.87 7.06 -6.44
N ALA A 126 -0.09 6.13 -6.35
CA ALA A 126 0.16 4.71 -6.40
C ALA A 126 0.78 4.30 -7.75
N GLY A 127 0.25 4.79 -8.86
CA GLY A 127 0.76 4.52 -10.20
C GLY A 127 2.21 4.97 -10.37
N LEU A 128 2.53 6.19 -9.92
CA LEU A 128 3.90 6.72 -9.94
C LEU A 128 4.84 5.90 -9.05
N THR A 129 4.40 5.49 -7.86
CA THR A 129 5.19 4.57 -7.01
C THR A 129 5.44 3.23 -7.69
N PHE A 130 4.43 2.61 -8.31
CA PHE A 130 4.59 1.34 -9.00
C PHE A 130 5.52 1.44 -10.21
N VAL A 131 5.37 2.48 -11.03
CA VAL A 131 6.25 2.73 -12.18
C VAL A 131 7.68 2.95 -11.71
N ALA A 132 7.90 3.83 -10.71
CA ALA A 132 9.22 4.09 -10.17
C ALA A 132 9.87 2.83 -9.58
N TYR A 133 9.12 2.05 -8.81
CA TYR A 133 9.61 0.78 -8.26
C TYR A 133 9.97 -0.22 -9.37
N GLY A 134 9.11 -0.35 -10.39
CA GLY A 134 9.33 -1.23 -11.53
C GLY A 134 10.58 -0.87 -12.32
N LEU A 135 10.76 0.41 -12.65
CA LEU A 135 11.95 0.91 -13.36
C LEU A 135 13.24 0.60 -12.59
N ARG A 136 13.24 0.87 -11.29
CA ARG A 136 14.39 0.58 -10.43
C ARG A 136 14.69 -0.91 -10.35
N LYS A 137 13.65 -1.75 -10.31
CA LYS A 137 13.81 -3.22 -10.32
C LYS A 137 14.38 -3.75 -11.63
N LEU A 138 14.15 -3.04 -12.74
CA LEU A 138 14.73 -3.30 -14.05
C LEU A 138 16.17 -2.77 -14.20
N GLY A 139 16.72 -2.11 -13.17
CA GLY A 139 18.07 -1.53 -13.20
C GLY A 139 18.16 -0.13 -13.80
N LEU A 140 17.02 0.47 -14.17
CA LEU A 140 16.93 1.86 -14.61
C LEU A 140 16.90 2.75 -13.36
N ARG A 141 18.06 3.29 -12.99
CA ARG A 141 18.27 4.09 -11.77
C ARG A 141 18.36 5.57 -12.08
#